data_AF-V2KDI4-F1
#
_entry.id   AF-V2KDI4-F1
#
_cell.length_a   1.000
_cell.length_b   1.000
_cell.length_c   1.000
_cell.angle_alpha   90.00
_cell.angle_beta   90.00
_cell.angle_gamma   90.00
#
_symmetry.space_group_name_H-M   'P 1'
#
loop_
_entity.id
_entity.type
_entity.pdbx_description
1 polymer ?
#
loop_
_entity_poly.entity_id
_entity_poly.type
_entity_poly.pdbx_seq_one_letter_code
_entity_poly.pdbx_strand_id
1 'polypeptide(L)'
;MSAHEAPSRSRDASPAPGVPDACAHCLALAADMRRREPHERLALKHTAPLVSQSAAGVPFSMLTFECRECGTVWRLYDRANELFVSWVPHWRPGALG
;
A
#
# COMPACT_ATOMS: atom_id res chain seq x y z
N MET A 1 18.71 12.85 51.14
CA MET A 1 17.64 12.82 50.14
C MET A 1 18.09 11.87 49.05
N SER A 2 17.69 10.59 49.14
CA SER A 2 18.09 9.57 48.17
C SER A 2 17.02 9.51 47.07
N ALA A 3 17.38 9.92 45.86
CA ALA A 3 16.53 9.72 44.70
C ALA A 3 16.80 8.32 44.14
N HIS A 4 15.75 7.51 44.12
CA HIS A 4 15.72 6.18 43.53
C HIS A 4 15.94 6.24 42.01
N GLU A 5 16.70 5.26 41.53
CA GLU A 5 16.90 4.87 40.14
C GLU A 5 15.60 4.28 39.54
N ALA A 6 15.30 4.56 38.26
CA ALA A 6 14.56 3.64 37.40
C ALA A 6 14.86 3.93 35.91
N PRO A 7 15.27 2.93 35.12
CA PRO A 7 15.59 3.08 33.70
C PRO A 7 14.33 3.22 32.86
N SER A 8 14.30 4.23 31.99
CA SER A 8 13.31 4.33 30.92
C SER A 8 13.48 3.16 29.96
N ARG A 9 12.66 2.12 30.14
CA ARG A 9 12.48 1.05 29.17
C ARG A 9 11.83 1.67 27.92
N SER A 10 12.66 2.15 26.99
CA SER A 10 12.22 2.37 25.62
C SER A 10 11.77 1.01 25.09
N ARG A 11 10.46 0.91 24.83
CA ARG A 11 9.80 -0.28 24.31
C ARG A 11 10.53 -0.74 23.05
N ASP A 12 11.16 -1.90 23.14
CA ASP A 12 11.50 -2.72 22.00
C ASP A 12 10.16 -3.08 21.32
N ALA A 13 9.79 -2.30 20.31
CA ALA A 13 8.69 -2.62 19.42
C ALA A 13 9.20 -3.72 18.49
N SER A 14 9.20 -4.95 19.00
CA SER A 14 9.53 -6.14 18.23
C SER A 14 8.54 -6.21 17.05
N PRO A 15 8.99 -6.14 15.78
CA PRO A 15 8.08 -6.21 14.65
C PRO A 15 7.42 -7.60 14.64
N ALA A 16 6.09 -7.62 14.58
CA ALA A 16 5.33 -8.87 14.51
C ALA A 16 5.81 -9.71 13.32
N PRO A 17 6.17 -10.99 13.51
CA PRO A 17 6.67 -11.82 12.44
C PRO A 17 5.54 -12.16 11.48
N GLY A 18 5.62 -11.70 10.22
CA GLY A 18 4.78 -12.22 9.14
C GLY A 18 4.27 -11.23 8.10
N VAL A 19 4.42 -9.91 8.30
CA VAL A 19 4.20 -8.95 7.21
C VAL A 19 5.56 -8.65 6.59
N PRO A 20 5.83 -9.03 5.33
CA PRO A 20 7.06 -8.57 4.67
C PRO A 20 7.04 -7.04 4.68
N ASP A 21 8.09 -6.44 5.25
CA ASP A 21 8.30 -5.00 5.18
C ASP A 21 8.23 -4.58 3.71
N ALA A 22 7.40 -3.57 3.43
CA ALA A 22 7.25 -3.06 2.08
C ALA A 22 8.62 -2.58 1.57
N CYS A 23 9.02 -2.99 0.37
CA CYS A 23 10.27 -2.48 -0.19
C CYS A 23 10.21 -0.96 -0.42
N ALA A 24 11.37 -0.33 -0.61
CA ALA A 24 11.46 1.10 -0.83
C ALA A 24 10.56 1.60 -1.99
N HIS A 25 10.38 0.79 -3.05
CA HIS A 25 9.50 1.12 -4.16
C HIS A 25 8.01 1.11 -3.77
N CYS A 26 7.60 0.14 -2.96
CA CYS A 26 6.22 0.08 -2.45
C CYS A 26 5.95 1.23 -1.46
N LEU A 27 6.93 1.59 -0.62
CA LEU A 27 6.83 2.75 0.26
C LEU A 27 6.75 4.07 -0.52
N ALA A 28 7.57 4.21 -1.58
CA ALA A 28 7.51 5.38 -2.46
C ALA A 28 6.16 5.51 -3.16
N LEU A 29 5.57 4.39 -3.63
CA LEU A 29 4.23 4.39 -4.21
C LEU A 29 3.14 4.73 -3.17
N ALA A 30 3.28 4.23 -1.94
CA ALA A 30 2.39 4.60 -0.85
C ALA A 30 2.44 6.10 -0.52
N ALA A 31 3.59 6.75 -0.72
CA ALA A 31 3.75 8.19 -0.55
C ALA A 31 3.14 9.01 -1.70
N ASP A 32 2.97 8.42 -2.90
CA ASP A 32 2.37 9.06 -4.09
C ASP A 32 1.35 8.14 -4.78
N MET A 33 0.22 7.93 -4.11
CA MET A 33 -0.84 7.01 -4.58
C MET A 33 -1.63 7.54 -5.79
N ARG A 34 -1.30 8.73 -6.31
CA ARG A 34 -1.99 9.35 -7.47
C ARG A 34 -1.21 9.26 -8.77
N ARG A 35 0.02 8.70 -8.74
CA ARG A 35 0.84 8.46 -9.93
C ARG A 35 0.10 7.59 -10.93
N ARG A 36 0.09 7.97 -12.21
CA ARG A 36 -0.57 7.18 -13.27
C ARG A 36 0.23 5.97 -13.74
N GLU A 37 1.54 6.13 -13.86
CA GLU A 37 2.41 5.07 -14.37
C GLU A 37 2.83 4.09 -13.27
N PRO A 38 2.63 2.78 -13.47
CA PRO A 38 3.16 1.77 -12.56
C PRO A 38 4.70 1.81 -12.55
N HIS A 39 5.30 1.58 -11.38
CA HIS A 39 6.75 1.35 -11.31
C HIS A 39 7.12 0.07 -12.07
N GLU A 40 8.29 0.01 -12.70
CA GLU A 40 8.79 -1.17 -13.44
C GLU A 40 8.86 -2.48 -12.61
N ARG A 41 8.84 -2.35 -11.28
CA ARG A 41 8.88 -3.48 -10.33
C ARG A 41 7.48 -4.06 -10.09
N LEU A 42 6.43 -3.37 -10.50
CA LEU A 42 5.05 -3.86 -10.44
C LEU A 42 4.72 -4.67 -11.69
N ALA A 43 4.52 -5.97 -11.50
CA ALA A 43 4.07 -6.87 -12.53
C ALA A 43 2.55 -6.93 -12.56
N LEU A 44 1.94 -6.73 -13.73
CA LEU A 44 0.50 -6.89 -13.89
C LEU A 44 0.11 -8.38 -13.72
N LYS A 45 -0.84 -8.68 -12.84
CA LYS A 45 -1.32 -10.05 -12.56
C LYS A 45 -2.34 -10.54 -13.58
N HIS A 46 -3.18 -9.64 -14.10
CA HIS A 46 -4.24 -9.95 -15.06
C HIS A 46 -4.21 -8.93 -16.19
N THR A 47 -4.25 -9.40 -17.43
CA THR A 47 -4.15 -8.55 -18.62
C THR A 47 -5.46 -7.86 -18.99
N ALA A 48 -6.60 -8.37 -18.52
CA ALA A 48 -7.90 -7.72 -18.67
C ALA A 48 -8.23 -6.88 -17.43
N PRO A 49 -8.50 -5.56 -17.58
CA PRO A 49 -8.99 -4.75 -16.47
C PRO A 49 -10.37 -5.24 -16.02
N LEU A 50 -10.58 -5.31 -14.72
CA LEU A 50 -11.92 -5.46 -14.18
C LEU A 50 -12.64 -4.12 -14.32
N VAL A 51 -13.78 -4.09 -14.99
CA VAL A 51 -14.64 -2.91 -15.08
C VAL A 51 -15.85 -3.10 -14.18
N SER A 52 -16.13 -2.12 -13.33
CA SER A 52 -17.27 -2.16 -12.40
C SER A 52 -17.79 -0.75 -12.12
N GLN A 53 -18.79 -0.64 -11.24
CA GLN A 53 -19.37 0.63 -10.81
C GLN A 53 -19.33 0.73 -9.29
N SER A 54 -19.04 1.92 -8.78
CA SER A 54 -19.13 2.22 -7.34
C SER A 54 -20.58 2.24 -6.87
N ALA A 55 -20.80 2.28 -5.54
CA ALA A 55 -22.14 2.41 -4.97
C ALA A 55 -22.90 3.67 -5.45
N ALA A 56 -22.19 4.70 -5.87
CA ALA A 56 -22.75 5.93 -6.45
C ALA A 56 -23.01 5.83 -7.98
N GLY A 57 -22.82 4.66 -8.59
CA GLY A 57 -23.00 4.44 -10.03
C GLY A 57 -21.82 4.93 -10.89
N VAL A 58 -20.75 5.44 -10.29
CA VAL A 58 -19.57 5.91 -11.06
C VAL A 58 -18.78 4.70 -11.56
N PRO A 59 -18.57 4.54 -12.89
CA PRO A 59 -17.79 3.44 -13.42
C PRO A 59 -16.31 3.61 -13.13
N PHE A 60 -15.63 2.48 -12.93
CA PHE A 60 -14.19 2.42 -12.72
C PHE A 60 -13.59 1.17 -13.36
N SER A 61 -12.32 1.28 -13.75
CA SER A 61 -11.49 0.14 -14.10
C SER A 61 -10.52 -0.17 -12.96
N MET A 62 -10.22 -1.45 -12.78
CA MET A 62 -9.30 -1.94 -11.76
C MET A 62 -8.29 -2.89 -12.38
N LEU A 63 -7.01 -2.59 -12.16
CA LEU A 63 -5.88 -3.44 -12.51
C LEU A 63 -5.19 -3.91 -11.23
N THR A 64 -4.75 -5.17 -11.22
CA THR A 64 -4.02 -5.75 -10.08
C THR A 64 -2.58 -5.97 -10.46
N PHE A 65 -1.67 -5.49 -9.61
CA PHE A 65 -0.24 -5.62 -9.76
C PHE A 65 0.36 -6.35 -8.57
N GLU A 66 1.48 -7.02 -8.77
CA GLU A 66 2.32 -7.58 -7.71
C GLU A 66 3.74 -7.02 -7.82
N CYS A 67 4.30 -6.56 -6.70
CA CYS A 67 5.69 -6.16 -6.64
C CYS A 67 6.59 -7.39 -6.78
N ARG A 68 7.47 -7.37 -7.79
CA ARG A 68 8.45 -8.45 -8.04
C ARG A 68 9.49 -8.59 -6.93
N GLU A 69 9.63 -7.60 -6.07
CA GLU A 69 10.66 -7.57 -5.03
C GLU A 69 10.13 -8.11 -3.69
N CYS A 70 9.06 -7.53 -3.17
CA CYS A 70 8.51 -7.89 -1.86
C CYS A 70 7.14 -8.62 -1.93
N GLY A 71 6.64 -8.92 -3.13
CA GLY A 71 5.38 -9.68 -3.31
C GLY A 71 4.11 -8.88 -3.01
N THR A 72 4.21 -7.57 -2.80
CA THR A 72 3.06 -6.71 -2.51
C THR A 72 2.03 -6.73 -3.61
N VAL A 73 0.79 -7.03 -3.27
CA VAL A 73 -0.32 -6.85 -4.19
C VAL A 73 -0.83 -5.40 -4.09
N TRP A 74 -0.93 -4.75 -5.25
CA TRP A 74 -1.47 -3.40 -5.43
C TRP A 74 -2.68 -3.44 -6.37
N ARG A 75 -3.66 -2.59 -6.10
CA ARG A 75 -4.78 -2.33 -7.01
C ARG A 75 -4.70 -0.89 -7.50
N LEU A 76 -4.76 -0.72 -8.81
CA LEU A 76 -4.90 0.57 -9.47
C LEU A 76 -6.37 0.77 -9.82
N TYR A 77 -6.98 1.81 -9.28
CA TYR A 77 -8.33 2.23 -9.63
C TYR A 77 -8.26 3.47 -10.53
N ASP A 78 -8.95 3.40 -11.65
CA ASP A 78 -9.16 4.52 -12.57
C ASP A 78 -10.66 4.76 -12.70
N ARG A 79 -11.13 5.90 -12.19
CA ARG A 79 -12.56 6.25 -12.13
C ARG A 79 -12.92 7.19 -13.27
N ALA A 80 -14.03 6.94 -13.93
CA ALA A 80 -14.59 7.90 -14.87
C ALA A 80 -14.89 9.22 -14.15
N ASN A 81 -14.52 10.33 -14.77
CA ASN A 81 -14.60 11.71 -14.25
C ASN A 81 -13.58 12.09 -13.17
N GLU A 82 -12.62 11.22 -12.81
CA GLU A 82 -11.48 11.66 -11.99
C GLU A 82 -10.27 12.03 -12.86
N LEU A 83 -9.60 13.11 -12.45
CA LEU A 83 -8.36 13.56 -13.08
C LEU A 83 -7.15 12.71 -12.66
N PHE A 84 -7.30 11.86 -11.64
CA PHE A 84 -6.23 11.06 -11.07
C PHE A 84 -6.67 9.63 -10.85
N VAL A 85 -5.69 8.73 -10.79
CA VAL A 85 -5.88 7.34 -10.41
C VAL A 85 -5.64 7.16 -8.91
N SER A 86 -5.99 6.00 -8.37
CA SER A 86 -5.72 5.66 -6.98
C SER A 86 -5.09 4.28 -6.86
N TRP A 87 -3.86 4.23 -6.33
CA TRP A 87 -3.19 3.00 -5.94
C TRP A 87 -3.57 2.59 -4.53
N VAL A 88 -3.98 1.33 -4.32
CA VAL A 88 -4.32 0.80 -3.00
C VAL A 88 -3.54 -0.49 -2.77
N PRO A 89 -2.69 -0.58 -1.74
CA PRO A 89 -2.04 -1.83 -1.39
C PRO A 89 -3.05 -2.79 -0.76
N HIS A 90 -2.87 -4.09 -0.96
CA HIS A 90 -3.72 -5.11 -0.35
C HIS A 90 -3.45 -5.28 1.15
N TRP A 91 -2.26 -4.91 1.63
CA TRP A 91 -2.03 -4.71 3.06
C TRP A 91 -2.65 -3.38 3.51
N ARG A 92 -3.04 -3.29 4.78
CA ARG A 92 -3.43 -1.99 5.34
C ARG A 92 -2.16 -1.20 5.67
N PRO A 93 -1.93 0.01 5.12
CA PRO A 93 -0.84 0.88 5.55
C PRO A 93 -1.08 1.51 6.94
N GLY A 94 -1.74 0.79 7.85
CA GLY A 94 -2.16 1.27 9.17
C GLY A 94 -2.17 0.19 10.26
N ALA A 95 -1.43 -0.92 10.07
CA ALA A 95 -1.19 -1.90 11.12
C ALA A 95 0.11 -1.61 11.91
N LEU A 96 0.49 -0.33 11.99
CA LEU A 96 1.43 0.19 12.98
C LEU A 96 0.62 1.07 13.93
N GLY A 97 -0.08 0.41 14.86
CA GLY A 97 -0.71 1.02 16.02
C GLY A 97 -0.17 0.35 17.27
#